data_AF-A0A963Z9R0-F1
#
_entry.id   AF-A0A963Z9R0-F1
#
_cell.length_a   1.000
_cell.length_b   1.000
_cell.length_c   1.000
_cell.angle_alpha   90.00
_cell.angle_beta   90.00
_cell.angle_gamma   90.00
#
_symmetry.space_group_name_H-M   'P 1'
#
loop_
_entity.id
_entity.type
_entity.pdbx_description
1 polymer ?
#
loop_
_entity_poly.entity_id
_entity_poly.type
_entity_poly.pdbx_seq_one_letter_code
_entity_poly.pdbx_strand_id
1 'polypeptide(L)'
;MYPKIVILSLFLPLAIYAQSPEKGSLVDGTPFRVDAEGTQIIDYVAQLEQSVDHLKDRVYALEMDLESRQLTIDKLKSGKYECNDEIKARPIIAEKSLIDPEVLKSKEYAALEGEVLRLNDDLRLREQRISELEKQLLATAPDLATPFNEADSTDPQDELLTLDAQIAKRKQELALVEDKIQQVAKSGLSKEELQRRVQQSIKAQQMRDQERRAAFASKRLRAFENARETLQDDLKRLNPMVKEREALYAEYQKVSSSGVKFELSALETERGNSIASLSKKLSSIASPAELAFYKQEISQLRSKLREDIALIKRLTNLNQ
;
A
#
# COMPACT_ATOMS: atom_id res chain seq x y z
N MET A 1 25.43 57.42 -24.93
CA MET A 1 26.14 56.14 -24.99
C MET A 1 26.20 55.56 -23.59
N TYR A 2 25.35 54.58 -23.28
CA TYR A 2 25.33 53.87 -22.01
C TYR A 2 25.71 52.40 -22.27
N PRO A 3 26.62 51.77 -21.51
CA PRO A 3 26.86 50.35 -21.65
C PRO A 3 25.75 49.57 -20.94
N LYS A 4 25.13 48.64 -21.67
CA LYS A 4 24.24 47.61 -21.13
C LYS A 4 25.09 46.53 -20.46
N ILE A 5 24.95 46.36 -19.16
CA ILE A 5 25.45 45.18 -18.44
C ILE A 5 24.30 44.17 -18.41
N VAL A 6 24.46 43.07 -19.14
CA VAL A 6 23.56 41.91 -19.11
C VAL A 6 24.19 40.89 -18.17
N ILE A 7 23.63 40.74 -16.96
CA ILE A 7 23.99 39.67 -16.04
C ILE A 7 23.08 38.47 -16.36
N LEU A 8 23.65 37.48 -17.06
CA LEU A 8 23.00 36.21 -17.34
C LEU A 8 23.34 35.25 -16.19
N SER A 9 22.45 35.15 -15.20
CA SER A 9 22.57 34.18 -14.11
C SER A 9 22.14 32.78 -14.58
N LEU A 10 23.12 31.91 -14.79
CA LEU A 10 22.93 30.46 -14.95
C LEU A 10 22.41 29.86 -13.64
N PHE A 11 21.13 29.50 -13.58
CA PHE A 11 20.61 28.55 -12.60
C PHE A 11 20.71 27.14 -13.16
N LEU A 12 21.76 26.41 -12.75
CA LEU A 12 21.87 24.96 -12.91
C LEU A 12 21.09 24.30 -11.76
N PRO A 13 20.05 23.49 -12.00
CA PRO A 13 19.46 22.68 -10.94
C PRO A 13 20.37 21.47 -10.69
N LEU A 14 21.09 21.46 -9.57
CA LEU A 14 21.70 20.22 -9.05
C LEU A 14 20.56 19.28 -8.64
N ALA A 15 20.34 18.24 -9.43
CA ALA A 15 19.52 17.11 -9.04
C ALA A 15 20.28 16.30 -7.97
N ILE A 16 20.00 16.58 -6.70
CA ILE A 16 20.44 15.75 -5.58
C ILE A 16 19.68 14.43 -5.70
N TYR A 17 20.37 13.39 -6.19
CA TYR A 17 19.91 12.00 -6.08
C TYR A 17 19.94 11.62 -4.60
N ALA A 18 18.82 11.83 -3.90
CA ALA A 18 18.61 11.24 -2.58
C ALA A 18 18.57 9.71 -2.77
N GLN A 19 19.65 9.04 -2.36
CA GLN A 19 19.65 7.59 -2.22
C GLN A 19 18.47 7.21 -1.31
N SER A 20 17.65 6.28 -1.78
CA SER A 20 16.49 5.85 -1.00
C SER A 20 17.00 5.20 0.29
N PRO A 21 16.56 5.66 1.48
CA PRO A 21 17.04 5.12 2.74
C PRO A 21 16.77 3.61 2.79
N GLU A 22 17.76 2.87 3.27
CA GLU A 22 17.70 1.42 3.37
C GLU A 22 16.55 1.03 4.32
N LYS A 23 15.59 0.25 3.81
CA LYS A 23 14.41 -0.19 4.56
C LYS A 23 14.64 -1.60 5.07
N GLY A 24 14.33 -1.84 6.34
CA GLY A 24 14.43 -3.16 6.97
C GLY A 24 13.24 -3.43 7.91
N SER A 25 13.20 -4.65 8.44
CA SER A 25 12.29 -5.04 9.52
C SER A 25 13.11 -5.52 10.71
N LEU A 26 12.78 -5.03 11.89
CA LEU A 26 13.32 -5.53 13.16
C LEU A 26 12.88 -6.98 13.40
N VAL A 27 13.49 -7.64 14.39
CA VAL A 27 13.22 -9.07 14.72
C VAL A 27 11.76 -9.29 15.14
N ASP A 28 11.10 -8.26 15.66
CA ASP A 28 9.67 -8.24 16.02
C ASP A 28 8.74 -7.93 14.82
N GLY A 29 9.31 -7.69 13.63
CA GLY A 29 8.58 -7.33 12.41
C GLY A 29 8.30 -5.83 12.25
N THR A 30 8.77 -4.98 13.16
CA THR A 30 8.56 -3.53 13.09
C THR A 30 9.40 -2.94 11.94
N PRO A 31 8.78 -2.22 10.97
CA PRO A 31 9.53 -1.62 9.88
C PRO A 31 10.39 -0.46 10.37
N PHE A 32 11.63 -0.38 9.90
CA PHE A 32 12.56 0.70 10.20
C PHE A 32 13.25 1.21 8.94
N ARG A 33 13.79 2.44 9.03
CA ARG A 33 14.70 3.03 8.05
C ARG A 33 16.02 3.33 8.72
N VAL A 34 17.11 3.16 7.98
CA VAL A 34 18.43 3.60 8.42
C VAL A 34 18.64 5.03 7.93
N ASP A 35 18.97 5.94 8.84
CA ASP A 35 19.34 7.30 8.47
C ASP A 35 20.77 7.37 7.89
N ALA A 36 21.22 8.58 7.53
CA ALA A 36 22.54 8.78 6.94
C ALA A 36 23.70 8.45 7.90
N GLU A 37 23.43 8.36 9.21
CA GLU A 37 24.40 8.06 10.26
C GLU A 37 24.41 6.58 10.63
N GLY A 38 23.52 5.76 10.06
CA GLY A 38 23.41 4.34 10.35
C GLY A 38 22.43 4.02 11.49
N THR A 39 21.70 5.01 12.01
CA THR A 39 20.74 4.82 13.10
C THR A 39 19.42 4.27 12.57
N GLN A 40 18.89 3.25 13.24
CA GLN A 40 17.61 2.64 12.89
C GLN A 40 16.46 3.46 13.48
N ILE A 41 15.73 4.16 12.62
CA ILE A 41 14.55 4.94 12.99
C ILE A 41 13.31 4.12 12.65
N ILE A 42 12.44 3.91 13.64
CA ILE A 42 11.16 3.22 13.46
C ILE A 42 10.31 4.00 12.45
N ASP A 43 9.93 3.35 11.36
CA ASP A 43 9.12 3.97 10.31
C ASP A 43 7.63 3.85 10.68
N TYR A 44 7.17 4.78 11.53
CA TYR A 44 5.77 4.83 11.97
C TYR A 44 4.80 4.95 10.78
N VAL A 45 5.22 5.51 9.65
CA VAL A 45 4.39 5.55 8.43
C VAL A 45 4.24 4.15 7.86
N ALA A 46 5.32 3.39 7.73
CA ALA A 46 5.26 2.00 7.29
C ALA A 46 4.46 1.10 8.27
N GLN A 47 4.59 1.33 9.57
CA GLN A 47 3.81 0.60 10.59
C GLN A 47 2.31 0.91 10.47
N LEU A 48 1.95 2.17 10.21
CA LEU A 48 0.57 2.59 9.94
C LEU A 48 0.05 1.99 8.62
N GLU A 49 0.87 1.95 7.56
CA GLU A 49 0.52 1.31 6.29
C GLU A 49 0.22 -0.19 6.48
N GLN A 50 1.08 -0.90 7.20
CA GLN A 50 0.88 -2.32 7.53
C GLN A 50 -0.38 -2.54 8.38
N SER A 51 -0.63 -1.67 9.36
CA SER A 51 -1.84 -1.72 10.19
C SER A 51 -3.11 -1.47 9.37
N VAL A 52 -3.04 -0.55 8.40
CA VAL A 52 -4.14 -0.26 7.48
C VAL A 52 -4.42 -1.46 6.57
N ASP A 53 -3.38 -2.13 6.05
CA ASP A 53 -3.55 -3.31 5.21
C ASP A 53 -4.13 -4.49 6.00
N HIS A 54 -3.67 -4.74 7.23
CA HIS A 54 -4.28 -5.73 8.11
C HIS A 54 -5.75 -5.40 8.42
N LEU A 55 -6.10 -4.13 8.58
CA LEU A 55 -7.49 -3.72 8.77
C LEU A 55 -8.35 -3.98 7.52
N LYS A 56 -7.81 -3.75 6.32
CA LYS A 56 -8.51 -4.03 5.05
C LYS A 56 -8.79 -5.52 4.90
N ASP A 57 -7.82 -6.38 5.17
CA ASP A 57 -7.99 -7.83 5.06
C ASP A 57 -9.07 -8.33 6.03
N ARG A 58 -9.10 -7.79 7.25
CA ARG A 58 -10.12 -8.10 8.24
C ARG A 58 -11.51 -7.62 7.82
N VAL A 59 -11.61 -6.42 7.23
CA VAL A 59 -12.88 -5.92 6.68
C VAL A 59 -13.35 -6.82 5.54
N TYR A 60 -12.46 -7.20 4.63
CA TYR A 60 -12.78 -8.09 3.51
C TYR A 60 -13.29 -9.46 3.99
N ALA A 61 -12.63 -10.06 4.99
CA ALA A 61 -13.07 -11.32 5.59
C ALA A 61 -14.47 -11.20 6.23
N LEU A 62 -14.75 -10.09 6.91
CA LEU A 62 -16.07 -9.82 7.50
C LEU A 62 -17.15 -9.58 6.45
N GLU A 63 -16.83 -8.91 5.35
CA GLU A 63 -17.74 -8.72 4.22
C GLU A 63 -18.12 -10.07 3.57
N MET A 64 -17.14 -10.96 3.36
CA MET A 64 -17.40 -12.31 2.85
C MET A 64 -18.27 -13.15 3.80
N ASP A 65 -18.02 -13.10 5.11
CA ASP A 65 -18.85 -13.83 6.09
C ASP A 65 -20.28 -13.28 6.13
N LEU A 66 -20.44 -11.96 6.02
CA LEU A 66 -21.75 -11.32 5.96
C LEU A 66 -22.53 -11.75 4.70
N GLU A 67 -21.90 -11.75 3.53
CA GLU A 67 -22.51 -12.23 2.28
C GLU A 67 -22.94 -13.71 2.38
N SER A 68 -22.08 -14.57 2.94
CA SER A 68 -22.39 -15.99 3.16
C SER A 68 -23.60 -16.19 4.08
N ARG A 69 -23.66 -15.44 5.18
CA ARG A 69 -24.80 -15.47 6.10
C ARG A 69 -26.07 -14.91 5.46
N GLN A 70 -25.95 -13.84 4.68
CA GLN A 70 -27.09 -13.25 3.97
C GLN A 70 -27.68 -14.24 2.95
N LEU A 71 -26.82 -14.95 2.20
CA LEU A 71 -27.23 -15.99 1.28
C LEU A 71 -27.93 -17.16 2.00
N THR A 72 -27.49 -17.51 3.20
CA THR A 72 -28.15 -18.51 4.05
C THR A 72 -29.53 -18.04 4.52
N ILE A 73 -29.63 -16.78 4.94
CA ILE A 73 -30.90 -16.15 5.32
C ILE A 73 -31.87 -16.13 4.12
N ASP A 74 -31.40 -15.79 2.93
CA ASP A 74 -32.24 -15.72 1.73
C ASP A 74 -32.69 -17.13 1.28
N LYS A 75 -31.85 -18.15 1.46
CA LYS A 75 -32.26 -19.56 1.31
C LYS A 75 -33.33 -19.98 2.31
N LEU A 76 -33.19 -19.60 3.58
CA LEU A 76 -34.19 -19.87 4.61
C LEU A 76 -35.51 -19.13 4.36
N LYS A 77 -35.44 -17.86 3.94
CA LYS A 77 -36.62 -17.03 3.62
C LYS A 77 -37.36 -17.47 2.37
N SER A 78 -36.65 -17.97 1.36
CA SER A 78 -37.27 -18.42 0.10
C SER A 78 -37.96 -19.79 0.22
N GLY A 79 -37.88 -20.46 1.38
CA GLY A 79 -38.54 -21.74 1.63
C GLY A 79 -38.01 -22.90 0.76
N LYS A 80 -36.97 -22.67 -0.05
CA LYS A 80 -36.32 -23.66 -0.90
C LYS A 80 -35.19 -24.36 -0.16
N TYR A 81 -35.54 -25.08 0.91
CA TYR A 81 -34.68 -26.15 1.38
C TYR A 81 -35.05 -27.40 0.60
N GLU A 82 -34.24 -27.75 -0.41
CA GLU A 82 -34.22 -29.12 -0.92
C GLU A 82 -33.71 -30.00 0.22
N CYS A 83 -34.65 -30.62 0.92
CA CYS A 83 -34.36 -31.68 1.87
C CYS A 83 -33.77 -32.84 1.06
N ASN A 84 -32.46 -33.03 1.11
CA ASN A 84 -31.81 -34.22 0.57
C ASN A 84 -32.56 -35.46 1.10
N ASP A 85 -33.05 -36.30 0.20
CA ASP A 85 -33.88 -37.47 0.50
C ASP A 85 -33.18 -38.53 1.39
N GLU A 86 -31.89 -38.36 1.70
CA GLU A 86 -31.15 -39.19 2.65
C GLU A 86 -31.55 -38.99 4.12
N ILE A 87 -32.32 -37.94 4.46
CA ILE A 87 -32.81 -37.72 5.84
C ILE A 87 -34.17 -38.40 6.09
N LYS A 88 -34.85 -38.90 5.05
CA LYS A 88 -36.19 -39.55 5.18
C LYS A 88 -36.16 -40.98 5.73
N ALA A 89 -34.99 -41.58 5.95
CA ALA A 89 -34.85 -42.96 6.41
C ALA A 89 -34.51 -43.09 7.91
N ARG A 90 -34.65 -42.05 8.72
CA ARG A 90 -34.58 -42.19 10.19
C ARG A 90 -35.99 -42.12 10.78
N PRO A 91 -36.41 -43.13 11.58
CA PRO A 91 -37.70 -43.08 12.23
C PRO A 91 -37.73 -41.84 13.13
N ILE A 92 -38.84 -41.12 13.03
CA ILE A 92 -39.18 -39.96 13.84
C ILE A 92 -39.19 -40.41 15.31
N ILE A 93 -38.05 -40.27 15.99
CA ILE A 93 -38.05 -40.11 17.43
C ILE A 93 -38.54 -38.68 17.62
N ALA A 94 -39.74 -38.58 18.16
CA ALA A 94 -40.33 -37.35 18.63
C ALA A 94 -39.51 -36.79 19.81
N GLU A 95 -38.29 -36.31 19.55
CA GLU A 95 -37.63 -35.40 20.45
C GLU A 95 -38.09 -34.00 20.07
N LYS A 96 -39.19 -33.59 20.70
CA LYS A 96 -39.28 -32.22 21.19
C LYS A 96 -38.01 -31.98 22.00
N SER A 97 -36.95 -31.45 21.38
CA SER A 97 -35.83 -30.91 22.14
C SER A 97 -36.37 -29.66 22.82
N LEU A 98 -36.95 -29.86 24.01
CA LEU A 98 -36.90 -28.92 25.10
C LEU A 98 -35.41 -28.60 25.33
N ILE A 99 -34.85 -27.72 24.51
CA ILE A 99 -33.69 -26.96 24.96
C ILE A 99 -34.32 -25.82 25.73
N ASP A 100 -34.41 -26.02 27.03
CA ASP A 100 -34.88 -25.02 27.97
C ASP A 100 -34.18 -23.68 27.64
N PRO A 101 -34.89 -22.55 27.45
CA PRO A 101 -34.27 -21.26 27.20
C PRO A 101 -33.23 -20.88 28.28
N GLU A 102 -33.30 -21.47 29.47
CA GLU A 102 -32.25 -21.38 30.49
C GLU A 102 -30.95 -22.08 30.11
N VAL A 103 -30.99 -23.21 29.41
CA VAL A 103 -29.79 -23.95 28.95
C VAL A 103 -29.06 -23.18 27.85
N LEU A 104 -29.79 -22.54 26.93
CA LEU A 104 -29.20 -21.67 25.91
C LEU A 104 -28.54 -20.43 26.53
N LYS A 105 -29.23 -19.77 27.47
CA LYS A 105 -28.65 -18.67 28.24
C LYS A 105 -27.42 -19.12 29.01
N SER A 106 -27.44 -20.29 29.65
CA SER A 106 -26.27 -20.80 30.41
C SER A 106 -25.03 -20.99 29.52
N LYS A 107 -25.22 -21.42 28.27
CA LYS A 107 -24.12 -21.59 27.30
C LYS A 107 -23.59 -20.26 26.79
N GLU A 108 -24.47 -19.27 26.57
CA GLU A 108 -24.05 -17.92 26.22
C GLU A 108 -23.32 -17.23 27.38
N TYR A 109 -23.80 -17.40 28.62
CA TYR A 109 -23.10 -16.91 29.81
C TYR A 109 -21.74 -17.57 29.98
N ALA A 110 -21.62 -18.88 29.78
CA ALA A 110 -20.32 -19.58 29.84
C ALA A 110 -19.36 -19.12 28.73
N ALA A 111 -19.86 -18.82 27.53
CA ALA A 111 -19.05 -18.29 26.44
C ALA A 111 -18.59 -16.85 26.73
N LEU A 112 -19.47 -16.01 27.28
CA LEU A 112 -19.15 -14.65 27.72
C LEU A 112 -18.14 -14.66 28.88
N GLU A 113 -18.29 -15.57 29.84
CA GLU A 113 -17.37 -15.74 30.96
C GLU A 113 -15.97 -16.18 30.49
N GLY A 114 -15.89 -17.08 29.51
CA GLY A 114 -14.64 -17.45 28.85
C GLY A 114 -13.95 -16.29 28.14
N GLU A 115 -14.72 -15.44 27.43
CA GLU A 115 -14.17 -14.27 26.75
C GLU A 115 -13.73 -13.17 27.73
N VAL A 116 -14.46 -12.97 28.84
CA VAL A 116 -14.04 -12.07 29.91
C VAL A 116 -12.73 -12.56 30.54
N LEU A 117 -12.57 -13.86 30.76
CA LEU A 117 -11.33 -14.44 31.28
C LEU A 117 -10.15 -14.19 30.33
N ARG A 118 -10.37 -14.43 29.03
CA ARG A 118 -9.36 -14.18 27.97
C ARG A 118 -8.95 -12.70 27.91
N LEU A 119 -9.92 -11.78 27.97
CA LEU A 119 -9.65 -10.34 27.98
C LEU A 119 -8.92 -9.88 29.23
N ASN A 120 -9.17 -10.53 30.38
CA ASN A 120 -8.49 -10.22 31.63
C ASN A 120 -7.03 -10.70 31.61
N ASP A 121 -6.76 -11.88 31.03
CA ASP A 121 -5.39 -12.36 30.80
C ASP A 121 -4.61 -11.45 29.84
N ASP A 122 -5.25 -10.99 28.75
CA ASP A 122 -4.69 -10.02 27.81
C ASP A 122 -4.36 -8.67 28.50
N LEU A 123 -5.26 -8.19 29.36
CA LEU A 123 -5.02 -6.97 30.16
C LEU A 123 -3.83 -7.14 31.09
N ARG A 124 -3.72 -8.27 31.79
CA ARG A 124 -2.61 -8.56 32.70
C ARG A 124 -1.27 -8.59 31.96
N LEU A 125 -1.22 -9.16 30.77
CA LEU A 125 -0.02 -9.16 29.92
C LEU A 125 0.37 -7.74 29.50
N ARG A 126 -0.62 -6.89 29.16
CA ARG A 126 -0.36 -5.48 28.82
C ARG A 126 0.14 -4.67 30.02
N GLU A 127 -0.42 -4.88 31.20
CA GLU A 127 0.04 -4.23 32.44
C GLU A 127 1.48 -4.63 32.78
N GLN A 128 1.84 -5.91 32.61
CA GLN A 128 3.22 -6.37 32.77
C GLN A 128 4.17 -5.68 31.78
N ARG A 129 3.74 -5.53 30.51
CA ARG A 129 4.54 -4.84 29.50
C ARG A 129 4.71 -3.35 29.80
N ILE A 130 3.67 -2.69 30.29
CA ILE A 130 3.74 -1.29 30.73
C ILE A 130 4.73 -1.15 31.87
N SER A 131 4.66 -2.02 32.89
CA SER A 131 5.60 -2.00 34.02
C SER A 131 7.06 -2.25 33.58
N GLU A 132 7.27 -3.10 32.57
CA GLU A 132 8.60 -3.33 32.01
C GLU A 132 9.13 -2.11 31.24
N LEU A 133 8.28 -1.46 30.45
CA LEU A 133 8.62 -0.20 29.76
C LEU A 133 8.92 0.93 30.75
N GLU A 134 8.15 1.04 31.84
CA GLU A 134 8.41 2.02 32.91
C GLU A 134 9.78 1.78 33.57
N LYS A 135 10.15 0.51 33.81
CA LYS A 135 11.49 0.16 34.32
C LYS A 135 12.59 0.51 33.34
N GLN A 136 12.39 0.28 32.04
CA GLN A 136 13.36 0.65 31.01
C GLN A 136 13.54 2.17 30.94
N LEU A 137 12.45 2.92 31.04
CA LEU A 137 12.45 4.39 31.01
C LEU A 137 13.12 4.98 32.27
N LEU A 138 12.92 4.36 33.43
CA LEU A 138 13.63 4.72 34.65
C LEU A 138 15.13 4.39 34.60
N ALA A 139 15.51 3.32 33.87
CA ALA A 139 16.89 2.90 33.68
C ALA A 139 17.67 3.78 32.68
N THR A 140 16.99 4.42 31.72
CA THR A 140 17.59 5.35 30.75
C THR A 140 17.59 6.82 31.20
N ALA A 141 16.80 7.17 32.23
CA ALA A 141 16.81 8.51 32.82
C ALA A 141 18.18 9.01 33.36
N PRO A 142 19.10 8.18 33.91
CA PRO A 142 20.40 8.67 34.37
C PRO A 142 21.43 8.95 33.26
N ASP A 143 21.25 8.43 32.03
CA ASP A 143 22.18 8.64 30.91
C ASP A 143 21.99 9.99 30.18
N LEU A 144 20.91 10.72 30.47
CA LEU A 144 20.63 12.05 29.92
C LEU A 144 21.22 13.21 30.76
N ALA A 145 21.96 12.89 31.83
CA ALA A 145 22.59 13.89 32.71
C ALA A 145 23.99 14.37 32.24
N THR A 146 24.48 13.91 31.09
CA THR A 146 25.72 14.44 30.49
C THR A 146 25.42 15.55 29.48
N PRO A 147 26.10 16.70 29.55
CA PRO A 147 25.79 17.86 28.71
C PRO A 147 26.18 17.56 27.25
N PHE A 148 25.17 17.56 26.37
CA PHE A 148 25.33 17.38 24.93
C PHE A 148 25.88 18.67 24.30
N ASN A 149 26.98 18.53 23.55
CA ASN A 149 27.60 19.59 22.76
C ASN A 149 26.77 19.87 21.50
N GLU A 150 26.59 21.16 21.23
CA GLU A 150 25.89 21.74 20.09
C GLU A 150 26.65 21.48 18.77
N ALA A 151 26.03 20.75 17.84
CA ALA A 151 26.19 20.97 16.40
C ALA A 151 25.07 20.24 15.64
N ASP A 152 24.33 21.00 14.83
CA ASP A 152 23.32 20.57 13.86
C ASP A 152 21.96 20.09 14.41
N SER A 153 21.23 21.01 15.04
CA SER A 153 19.76 20.90 15.14
C SER A 153 19.11 22.04 14.39
N THR A 154 18.24 21.73 13.42
CA THR A 154 17.01 22.51 13.21
C THR A 154 16.45 22.85 14.58
N ASP A 155 16.31 24.14 14.86
CA ASP A 155 16.01 24.66 16.18
C ASP A 155 14.77 23.94 16.74
N PRO A 156 14.84 23.25 17.90
CA PRO A 156 13.64 22.64 18.51
C PRO A 156 12.54 23.68 18.79
N GLN A 157 12.88 24.98 18.75
CA GLN A 157 11.92 26.08 18.73
C GLN A 157 11.06 26.12 17.46
N ASP A 158 11.57 25.78 16.27
CA ASP A 158 10.76 25.75 15.03
C ASP A 158 9.78 24.57 15.02
N GLU A 159 10.17 23.43 15.58
CA GLU A 159 9.28 22.27 15.74
C GLU A 159 8.19 22.54 16.80
N LEU A 160 8.55 23.25 17.89
CA LEU A 160 7.59 23.78 18.87
C LEU A 160 6.63 24.80 18.25
N LEU A 161 7.11 25.71 17.41
CA LEU A 161 6.27 26.70 16.73
C LEU A 161 5.29 26.06 15.75
N THR A 162 5.69 24.98 15.05
CA THR A 162 4.79 24.24 14.16
C THR A 162 3.76 23.41 14.93
N LEU A 163 4.13 22.82 16.06
CA LEU A 163 3.21 22.14 16.98
C LEU A 163 2.22 23.13 17.62
N ASP A 164 2.67 24.29 18.06
CA ASP A 164 1.81 25.34 18.61
C ASP A 164 0.83 25.88 17.56
N ALA A 165 1.25 26.03 16.30
CA ALA A 165 0.35 26.38 15.20
C ALA A 165 -0.71 25.30 14.95
N GLN A 166 -0.35 24.01 15.04
CA GLN A 166 -1.31 22.90 14.93
C GLN A 166 -2.27 22.83 16.13
N ILE A 167 -1.77 23.10 17.34
CA ILE A 167 -2.59 23.17 18.56
C ILE A 167 -3.57 24.34 18.47
N ALA A 168 -3.11 25.52 18.01
CA ALA A 168 -3.97 26.68 17.82
C ALA A 168 -5.08 26.39 16.79
N LYS A 169 -4.74 25.72 15.68
CA LYS A 169 -5.72 25.30 14.67
C LYS A 169 -6.75 24.33 15.25
N ARG A 170 -6.31 23.31 16.01
CA ARG A 170 -7.23 22.36 16.66
C ARG A 170 -8.12 23.02 17.72
N LYS A 171 -7.59 23.98 18.48
CA LYS A 171 -8.38 24.79 19.43
C LYS A 171 -9.46 25.61 18.72
N GLN A 172 -9.14 26.17 17.54
CA GLN A 172 -10.12 26.89 16.73
C GLN A 172 -11.21 25.95 16.17
N GLU A 173 -10.84 24.75 15.72
CA GLU A 173 -11.81 23.73 15.28
C GLU A 173 -12.72 23.26 16.43
N LEU A 174 -12.16 23.06 17.63
CA LEU A 174 -12.93 22.73 18.84
C LEU A 174 -13.90 23.85 19.23
N ALA A 175 -13.46 25.10 19.23
CA ALA A 175 -14.32 26.25 19.52
C ALA A 175 -15.50 26.35 18.52
N LEU A 176 -15.25 26.04 17.24
CA LEU A 176 -16.30 26.05 16.21
C LEU A 176 -17.30 24.88 16.38
N VAL A 177 -16.85 23.74 16.92
CA VAL A 177 -17.71 22.62 17.28
C VAL A 177 -18.53 22.94 18.54
N GLU A 178 -17.91 23.53 19.56
CA GLU A 178 -18.60 23.97 20.78
C GLU A 178 -19.66 25.04 20.49
N ASP A 179 -19.38 26.02 19.63
CA ASP A 179 -20.36 27.02 19.22
C ASP A 179 -21.54 26.37 18.47
N LYS A 180 -21.28 25.37 17.61
CA LYS A 180 -22.35 24.58 16.97
C LYS A 180 -23.19 23.79 17.98
N ILE A 181 -22.56 23.19 18.99
CA ILE A 181 -23.27 22.47 20.07
C ILE A 181 -24.12 23.44 20.87
N GLN A 182 -23.60 24.63 21.21
CA GLN A 182 -24.34 25.66 21.94
C GLN A 182 -25.47 26.27 21.10
N GLN A 183 -25.29 26.49 19.80
CA GLN A 183 -26.36 26.91 18.90
C GLN A 183 -27.46 25.86 18.81
N VAL A 184 -27.09 24.58 18.75
CA VAL A 184 -28.03 23.47 18.77
C VAL A 184 -28.79 23.41 20.10
N ALA A 185 -28.12 23.63 21.24
CA ALA A 185 -28.76 23.72 22.56
C ALA A 185 -29.69 24.94 22.70
N LYS A 186 -29.32 26.10 22.12
CA LYS A 186 -30.11 27.34 22.16
C LYS A 186 -31.28 27.36 21.17
N SER A 187 -31.24 26.53 20.13
CA SER A 187 -32.25 26.52 19.06
C SER A 187 -33.60 25.93 19.45
N GLY A 188 -33.75 25.37 20.66
CA GLY A 188 -35.01 24.77 21.12
C GLY A 188 -35.48 23.58 20.27
N LEU A 189 -34.61 23.05 19.39
CA LEU A 189 -34.90 21.91 18.52
C LEU A 189 -35.32 20.71 19.37
N SER A 190 -36.45 20.09 19.02
CA SER A 190 -36.87 18.87 19.69
C SER A 190 -35.81 17.78 19.50
N LYS A 191 -35.72 16.85 20.45
CA LYS A 191 -34.80 15.70 20.39
C LYS A 191 -34.88 14.95 19.04
N GLU A 192 -36.07 14.89 18.46
CA GLU A 192 -36.34 14.24 17.17
C GLU A 192 -35.75 15.01 15.99
N GLU A 193 -35.79 16.34 16.04
CA GLU A 193 -35.27 17.22 15.01
C GLU A 193 -33.73 17.26 15.01
N LEU A 194 -33.15 17.17 16.20
CA LEU A 194 -31.72 16.98 16.42
C LEU A 194 -31.24 15.63 15.86
N GLN A 195 -31.97 14.55 16.16
CA GLN A 195 -31.70 13.22 15.61
C GLN A 195 -31.80 13.19 14.08
N ARG A 196 -32.80 13.86 13.50
CA ARG A 196 -32.92 13.99 12.03
C ARG A 196 -31.73 14.71 11.41
N ARG A 197 -31.29 15.83 12.01
CA ARG A 197 -30.11 16.57 11.50
C ARG A 197 -28.83 15.75 11.61
N VAL A 198 -28.63 15.02 12.70
CA VAL A 198 -27.47 14.12 12.87
C VAL A 198 -27.52 12.96 11.87
N GLN A 199 -28.68 12.34 11.66
CA GLN A 199 -28.82 11.29 10.64
C GLN A 199 -28.58 11.83 9.21
N GLN A 200 -29.05 13.04 8.91
CA GLN A 200 -28.80 13.69 7.62
C GLN A 200 -27.30 14.00 7.43
N SER A 201 -26.60 14.48 8.46
CA SER A 201 -25.16 14.75 8.37
C SER A 201 -24.34 13.46 8.21
N ILE A 202 -24.70 12.39 8.92
CA ILE A 202 -24.07 11.07 8.76
C ILE A 202 -24.26 10.54 7.34
N LYS A 203 -25.50 10.58 6.80
CA LYS A 203 -25.78 10.17 5.42
C LYS A 203 -24.99 11.01 4.41
N ALA A 204 -24.95 12.32 4.59
CA ALA A 204 -24.18 13.22 3.72
C ALA A 204 -22.67 12.97 3.80
N GLN A 205 -22.15 12.52 4.94
CA GLN A 205 -20.74 12.15 5.10
C GLN A 205 -20.44 10.81 4.44
N GLN A 206 -21.31 9.80 4.63
CA GLN A 206 -21.20 8.51 3.95
C GLN A 206 -21.20 8.65 2.42
N MET A 207 -22.08 9.50 1.87
CA MET A 207 -22.11 9.78 0.42
C MET A 207 -20.80 10.42 -0.05
N ARG A 208 -20.27 11.40 0.68
CA ARG A 208 -18.98 12.04 0.34
C ARG A 208 -17.81 11.07 0.42
N ASP A 209 -17.81 10.15 1.39
CA ASP A 209 -16.77 9.13 1.51
C ASP A 209 -16.89 8.08 0.39
N GLN A 210 -18.10 7.70 -0.01
CA GLN A 210 -18.33 6.85 -1.19
C GLN A 210 -17.85 7.52 -2.48
N GLU A 211 -18.18 8.80 -2.69
CA GLU A 211 -17.70 9.59 -3.84
C GLU A 211 -16.17 9.68 -3.87
N ARG A 212 -15.53 9.89 -2.71
CA ARG A 212 -14.06 9.90 -2.59
C ARG A 212 -13.46 8.54 -2.93
N ARG A 213 -14.04 7.45 -2.44
CA ARG A 213 -13.59 6.08 -2.76
C ARG A 213 -13.73 5.79 -4.26
N ALA A 214 -14.85 6.15 -4.87
CA ALA A 214 -15.07 5.99 -6.31
C ALA A 214 -14.10 6.86 -7.14
N ALA A 215 -13.86 8.10 -6.73
CA ALA A 215 -12.88 8.98 -7.36
C ALA A 215 -11.44 8.43 -7.24
N PHE A 216 -11.09 7.84 -6.10
CA PHE A 216 -9.80 7.21 -5.92
C PHE A 216 -9.65 5.95 -6.79
N ALA A 217 -10.68 5.10 -6.84
CA ALA A 217 -10.69 3.90 -7.67
C ALA A 217 -10.52 4.23 -9.17
N SER A 218 -11.25 5.24 -9.66
CA SER A 218 -11.13 5.70 -11.05
C SER A 218 -9.75 6.31 -11.37
N LYS A 219 -9.17 7.08 -10.45
CA LYS A 219 -7.79 7.60 -10.60
C LYS A 219 -6.77 6.46 -10.68
N ARG A 220 -6.91 5.44 -9.81
CA ARG A 220 -6.04 4.26 -9.81
C ARG A 220 -6.14 3.47 -11.11
N LEU A 221 -7.36 3.29 -11.63
CA LEU A 221 -7.58 2.62 -12.92
C LEU A 221 -6.91 3.38 -14.08
N ARG A 222 -7.10 4.70 -14.15
CA ARG A 222 -6.44 5.54 -15.18
C ARG A 222 -4.91 5.49 -15.08
N ALA A 223 -4.37 5.56 -13.87
CA ALA A 223 -2.92 5.46 -13.67
C ALA A 223 -2.37 4.10 -14.15
N PHE A 224 -3.12 3.02 -13.87
CA PHE A 224 -2.79 1.68 -14.35
C PHE A 224 -2.84 1.58 -15.89
N GLU A 225 -3.88 2.11 -16.53
CA GLU A 225 -4.01 2.13 -17.99
C GLU A 225 -2.89 2.94 -18.65
N ASN A 226 -2.57 4.11 -18.12
CA ASN A 226 -1.47 4.96 -18.61
C ASN A 226 -0.11 4.26 -18.48
N ALA A 227 0.13 3.57 -17.36
CA ALA A 227 1.36 2.80 -17.16
C ALA A 227 1.46 1.64 -18.17
N ARG A 228 0.34 0.96 -18.45
CA ARG A 228 0.27 -0.09 -19.46
C ARG A 228 0.57 0.46 -20.86
N GLU A 229 -0.04 1.57 -21.25
CA GLU A 229 0.22 2.22 -22.54
C GLU A 229 1.69 2.64 -22.69
N THR A 230 2.28 3.20 -21.64
CA THR A 230 3.71 3.56 -21.62
C THR A 230 4.60 2.35 -21.88
N LEU A 231 4.30 1.19 -21.28
CA LEU A 231 5.05 -0.05 -21.52
C LEU A 231 4.85 -0.60 -22.93
N GLN A 232 3.66 -0.45 -23.53
CA GLN A 232 3.44 -0.80 -24.94
C GLN A 232 4.29 0.06 -25.87
N ASP A 233 4.37 1.35 -25.59
CA ASP A 233 5.19 2.26 -26.38
C ASP A 233 6.68 2.00 -26.19
N ASP A 234 7.11 1.65 -24.98
CA ASP A 234 8.48 1.20 -24.72
C ASP A 234 8.83 -0.07 -25.51
N LEU A 235 7.92 -1.04 -25.61
CA LEU A 235 8.07 -2.22 -26.47
C LEU A 235 8.18 -1.84 -27.95
N LYS A 236 7.30 -0.95 -28.44
CA LYS A 236 7.36 -0.47 -29.83
C LYS A 236 8.70 0.21 -30.14
N ARG A 237 9.25 0.94 -29.17
CA ARG A 237 10.57 1.59 -29.28
C ARG A 237 11.74 0.61 -29.34
N LEU A 238 11.57 -0.66 -28.95
CA LEU A 238 12.62 -1.68 -29.13
C LEU A 238 12.72 -2.15 -30.58
N ASN A 239 11.63 -2.15 -31.36
CA ASN A 239 11.64 -2.60 -32.76
C ASN A 239 12.71 -1.94 -33.65
N PRO A 240 12.91 -0.60 -33.65
CA PRO A 240 13.99 0.00 -34.42
C PRO A 240 15.38 -0.46 -33.96
N MET A 241 15.58 -0.73 -32.66
CA MET A 241 16.84 -1.27 -32.16
C MET A 241 17.09 -2.70 -32.62
N VAL A 242 16.04 -3.53 -32.70
CA VAL A 242 16.13 -4.89 -33.27
C VAL A 242 16.60 -4.81 -34.74
N LYS A 243 15.99 -3.92 -35.52
CA LYS A 243 16.38 -3.70 -36.92
C LYS A 243 17.82 -3.21 -37.03
N GLU A 244 18.26 -2.30 -36.16
CA GLU A 244 19.66 -1.84 -36.10
C GLU A 244 20.61 -3.01 -35.80
N ARG A 245 20.31 -3.82 -34.77
CA ARG A 245 21.08 -5.01 -34.40
C ARG A 245 21.22 -5.98 -35.58
N GLU A 246 20.12 -6.31 -36.24
CA GLU A 246 20.11 -7.23 -37.39
C GLU A 246 20.89 -6.67 -38.58
N ALA A 247 20.73 -5.38 -38.89
CA ALA A 247 21.45 -4.72 -39.98
C ALA A 247 22.98 -4.71 -39.74
N LEU A 248 23.41 -4.34 -38.53
CA LEU A 248 24.83 -4.34 -38.16
C LEU A 248 25.43 -5.74 -38.18
N TYR A 249 24.68 -6.74 -37.74
CA TYR A 249 25.16 -8.12 -37.76
C TYR A 249 25.27 -8.67 -39.19
N ALA A 250 24.31 -8.34 -40.07
CA ALA A 250 24.40 -8.70 -41.49
C ALA A 250 25.59 -8.01 -42.18
N GLU A 251 25.92 -6.78 -41.80
CA GLU A 251 27.12 -6.08 -42.27
C GLU A 251 28.40 -6.75 -41.75
N TYR A 252 28.45 -7.06 -40.46
CA TYR A 252 29.55 -7.78 -39.83
C TYR A 252 29.85 -9.11 -40.55
N GLN A 253 28.80 -9.91 -40.83
CA GLN A 253 28.96 -11.19 -41.50
C GLN A 253 29.64 -11.08 -42.87
N LYS A 254 29.43 -9.98 -43.60
CA LYS A 254 30.08 -9.74 -44.90
C LYS A 254 31.58 -9.48 -44.77
N VAL A 255 32.01 -8.84 -43.69
CA VAL A 255 33.42 -8.47 -43.44
C VAL A 255 34.18 -9.59 -42.72
N SER A 256 33.48 -10.44 -41.96
CA SER A 256 34.07 -11.46 -41.06
C SER A 256 34.70 -12.70 -41.73
N SER A 257 34.96 -12.70 -43.04
CA SER A 257 35.44 -13.89 -43.77
C SER A 257 36.77 -14.47 -43.27
N SER A 258 37.57 -13.70 -42.53
CA SER A 258 38.80 -14.12 -41.84
C SER A 258 38.82 -13.85 -40.32
N GLY A 259 37.72 -13.36 -39.75
CA GLY A 259 37.65 -12.84 -38.38
C GLY A 259 37.01 -13.78 -37.34
N VAL A 260 36.75 -13.24 -36.14
CA VAL A 260 36.11 -13.97 -35.03
C VAL A 260 34.67 -14.36 -35.39
N LYS A 261 34.36 -15.65 -35.37
CA LYS A 261 32.98 -16.12 -35.56
C LYS A 261 32.21 -15.95 -34.25
N PHE A 262 31.07 -15.27 -34.29
CA PHE A 262 30.12 -15.24 -33.17
C PHE A 262 28.69 -15.30 -33.71
N GLU A 263 27.79 -15.85 -32.91
CA GLU A 263 26.36 -15.96 -33.21
C GLU A 263 25.56 -15.03 -32.30
N LEU A 264 24.49 -14.44 -32.83
CA LEU A 264 23.59 -13.62 -32.02
C LEU A 264 22.77 -14.49 -31.08
N SER A 265 22.75 -14.11 -29.80
CA SER A 265 21.87 -14.73 -28.82
C SER A 265 20.39 -14.48 -29.16
N ALA A 266 19.49 -15.38 -28.78
CA ALA A 266 18.06 -15.16 -28.95
C ALA A 266 17.62 -13.89 -28.19
N LEU A 267 16.82 -13.03 -28.82
CA LEU A 267 16.32 -11.81 -28.19
C LEU A 267 15.08 -12.11 -27.32
N GLU A 268 15.36 -12.73 -26.19
CA GLU A 268 14.37 -13.16 -25.21
C GLU A 268 14.83 -12.75 -23.81
N THR A 269 13.85 -12.57 -22.91
CA THR A 269 14.11 -12.39 -21.48
C THR A 269 14.67 -13.66 -20.88
N GLU A 270 15.14 -13.60 -19.64
CA GLU A 270 15.59 -14.80 -18.88
C GLU A 270 14.50 -15.87 -18.77
N ARG A 271 13.24 -15.49 -18.91
CA ARG A 271 12.07 -16.39 -18.89
C ARG A 271 11.60 -16.82 -20.28
N GLY A 272 12.39 -16.56 -21.33
CA GLY A 272 12.06 -16.94 -22.71
C GLY A 272 10.96 -16.08 -23.34
N ASN A 273 10.70 -14.87 -22.83
CA ASN A 273 9.69 -13.99 -23.43
C ASN A 273 10.32 -13.14 -24.53
N SER A 274 9.83 -13.29 -25.77
CA SER A 274 10.14 -12.39 -26.88
C SER A 274 9.32 -11.09 -26.81
N ILE A 275 9.75 -10.06 -27.56
CA ILE A 275 9.01 -8.77 -27.68
C ILE A 275 7.54 -9.00 -28.08
N ALA A 276 7.27 -9.92 -29.00
CA ALA A 276 5.91 -10.24 -29.44
C ALA A 276 5.08 -10.91 -28.34
N SER A 277 5.69 -11.85 -27.59
CA SER A 277 5.05 -12.49 -26.42
C SER A 277 4.69 -11.46 -25.35
N LEU A 278 5.63 -10.56 -25.03
CA LEU A 278 5.42 -9.48 -24.07
C LEU A 278 4.30 -8.55 -24.53
N SER A 279 4.28 -8.13 -25.80
CA SER A 279 3.21 -7.26 -26.32
C SER A 279 1.83 -7.89 -26.18
N LYS A 280 1.70 -9.20 -26.43
CA LYS A 280 0.44 -9.92 -26.27
C LYS A 280 0.05 -10.00 -24.79
N LYS A 281 0.96 -10.41 -23.92
CA LYS A 281 0.73 -10.52 -22.48
C LYS A 281 0.37 -9.17 -21.86
N LEU A 282 0.99 -8.09 -22.31
CA LEU A 282 0.77 -6.75 -21.77
C LEU A 282 -0.66 -6.24 -22.03
N SER A 283 -1.31 -6.70 -23.09
CA SER A 283 -2.70 -6.36 -23.39
C SER A 283 -3.72 -7.01 -22.42
N SER A 284 -3.35 -8.12 -21.78
CA SER A 284 -4.23 -8.91 -20.89
C SER A 284 -3.93 -8.76 -19.39
N ILE A 285 -3.03 -7.85 -19.01
CA ILE A 285 -2.66 -7.65 -17.60
C ILE A 285 -3.83 -7.06 -16.80
N ALA A 286 -4.09 -7.62 -15.63
CA ALA A 286 -5.09 -7.13 -14.69
C ALA A 286 -4.49 -6.56 -13.39
N SER A 287 -3.20 -6.80 -13.12
CA SER A 287 -2.56 -6.46 -11.85
C SER A 287 -1.42 -5.43 -11.99
N PRO A 288 -1.34 -4.42 -11.10
CA PRO A 288 -0.19 -3.51 -11.04
C PRO A 288 1.15 -4.21 -10.77
N ALA A 289 1.14 -5.30 -9.99
CA ALA A 289 2.35 -6.07 -9.71
C ALA A 289 2.90 -6.73 -10.99
N GLU A 290 2.01 -7.22 -11.84
CA GLU A 290 2.38 -7.75 -13.16
C GLU A 290 2.97 -6.65 -14.06
N LEU A 291 2.42 -5.43 -14.06
CA LEU A 291 3.01 -4.31 -14.82
C LEU A 291 4.45 -4.01 -14.38
N ALA A 292 4.72 -3.99 -13.08
CA ALA A 292 6.07 -3.78 -12.56
C ALA A 292 7.03 -4.89 -13.02
N PHE A 293 6.55 -6.14 -13.03
CA PHE A 293 7.29 -7.28 -13.54
C PHE A 293 7.62 -7.13 -15.05
N TYR A 294 6.64 -6.81 -15.89
CA TYR A 294 6.89 -6.63 -17.32
C TYR A 294 7.77 -5.42 -17.64
N LYS A 295 7.72 -4.37 -16.82
CA LYS A 295 8.66 -3.24 -16.92
C LYS A 295 10.12 -3.71 -16.79
N GLN A 296 10.38 -4.62 -15.84
CA GLN A 296 11.72 -5.20 -15.67
C GLN A 296 12.12 -6.04 -16.89
N GLU A 297 11.23 -6.89 -17.39
CA GLU A 297 11.48 -7.70 -18.60
C GLU A 297 11.78 -6.84 -19.85
N ILE A 298 11.02 -5.75 -20.06
CA ILE A 298 11.28 -4.80 -21.14
C ILE A 298 12.65 -4.14 -20.98
N SER A 299 13.03 -3.79 -19.74
CA SER A 299 14.34 -3.22 -19.45
C SER A 299 15.48 -4.21 -19.71
N GLN A 300 15.29 -5.50 -19.40
CA GLN A 300 16.26 -6.56 -19.71
C GLN A 300 16.48 -6.68 -21.22
N LEU A 301 15.41 -6.75 -22.01
CA LEU A 301 15.51 -6.79 -23.47
C LEU A 301 16.22 -5.56 -24.05
N ARG A 302 15.92 -4.37 -23.49
CA ARG A 302 16.59 -3.13 -23.87
C ARG A 302 18.09 -3.16 -23.58
N SER A 303 18.50 -3.66 -22.42
CA SER A 303 19.93 -3.79 -22.06
C SER A 303 20.63 -4.74 -23.02
N LYS A 304 20.05 -5.94 -23.21
CA LYS A 304 20.57 -6.96 -24.12
C LYS A 304 20.74 -6.44 -25.55
N LEU A 305 19.75 -5.70 -26.06
CA LEU A 305 19.85 -5.04 -27.37
C LEU A 305 21.02 -4.06 -27.47
N ARG A 306 21.21 -3.22 -26.46
CA ARG A 306 22.30 -2.24 -26.44
C ARG A 306 23.66 -2.91 -26.37
N GLU A 307 23.78 -3.94 -25.54
CA GLU A 307 25.00 -4.74 -25.39
C GLU A 307 25.35 -5.45 -26.70
N ASP A 308 24.39 -6.10 -27.34
CA ASP A 308 24.60 -6.75 -28.64
C ASP A 308 25.01 -5.74 -29.72
N ILE A 309 24.32 -4.60 -29.84
CA ILE A 309 24.67 -3.54 -30.79
C ILE A 309 26.09 -3.02 -30.54
N ALA A 310 26.45 -2.79 -29.26
CA ALA A 310 27.77 -2.31 -28.90
C ALA A 310 28.86 -3.35 -29.21
N LEU A 311 28.58 -4.63 -28.95
CA LEU A 311 29.49 -5.74 -29.25
C LEU A 311 29.71 -5.88 -30.76
N ILE A 312 28.63 -5.89 -31.56
CA ILE A 312 28.72 -5.97 -33.03
C ILE A 312 29.58 -4.82 -33.55
N LYS A 313 29.31 -3.56 -33.12
CA LYS A 313 30.10 -2.39 -33.55
C LYS A 313 31.60 -2.54 -33.22
N ARG A 314 31.94 -3.03 -32.03
CA ARG A 314 33.34 -3.27 -31.63
C ARG A 314 34.00 -4.32 -32.52
N LEU A 315 33.31 -5.44 -32.77
CA LEU A 315 33.83 -6.53 -33.60
C LEU A 315 33.97 -6.12 -35.07
N THR A 316 33.03 -5.35 -35.61
CA THR A 316 33.13 -4.79 -36.97
C THR A 316 34.38 -3.91 -37.10
N ASN A 317 34.64 -3.04 -36.12
CA ASN A 317 35.81 -2.15 -36.14
C ASN A 317 37.15 -2.91 -36.01
N LEU A 318 37.17 -4.10 -35.41
CA LEU A 318 38.38 -4.93 -35.31
C LEU A 318 38.71 -5.67 -36.61
N ASN A 319 37.72 -5.85 -37.49
CA ASN A 319 37.87 -6.55 -38.76
C ASN A 319 38.05 -5.60 -39.96
N GLN A 320 38.03 -4.29 -39.74
CA GLN A 320 38.36 -3.24 -40.73
C GLN A 320 39.85 -2.90 -40.66
#